data_AF-A0A843F8L6-F1
#
_entry.id   AF-A0A843F8L6-F1
#
_cell.length_a   1.000
_cell.length_b   1.000
_cell.length_c   1.000
_cell.angle_alpha   90.00
_cell.angle_beta   90.00
_cell.angle_gamma   90.00
#
_symmetry.space_group_name_H-M   'P 1'
#
loop_
_entity.id
_entity.type
_entity.pdbx_description
1 polymer ?
#
loop_
_entity_poly.entity_id
_entity_poly.type
_entity_poly.pdbx_seq_one_letter_code
_entity_poly.pdbx_strand_id
1 'polypeptide(L)' 'MEDIDNILLPEINLETDDIIMNIAVKKDYSTIEDLDERKKEFINDLKAFIEEFSQTEESLEFMKYYD' A
#
# COMPACT_ATOMS: atom_id res chain seq x y z
N MET A 1 17.72 -19.76 -5.07
CA MET A 1 16.80 -18.75 -4.53
C MET A 1 15.83 -18.52 -5.66
N GLU A 2 14.59 -18.99 -5.52
CA GLU A 2 13.58 -18.87 -6.57
C GLU A 2 13.26 -17.40 -6.79
N ASP A 3 13.21 -17.00 -8.07
CA ASP A 3 13.06 -15.64 -8.55
C ASP A 3 11.72 -15.02 -8.10
N ILE A 4 11.71 -14.35 -6.94
CA ILE A 4 10.62 -13.45 -6.53
C ILE A 4 10.52 -12.25 -7.51
N ASP A 5 11.58 -11.99 -8.29
CA ASP A 5 11.73 -10.85 -9.19
C ASP A 5 10.82 -10.87 -10.43
N ASN A 6 10.06 -11.95 -10.69
CA ASN A 6 9.14 -12.03 -11.86
C ASN A 6 7.66 -12.19 -11.49
N ILE A 7 7.27 -12.00 -10.22
CA ILE A 7 5.85 -11.96 -9.87
C ILE A 7 5.32 -10.57 -10.24
N LEU A 8 4.59 -10.49 -11.35
CA LEU A 8 3.82 -9.30 -11.71
C LEU A 8 2.72 -9.09 -10.67
N LEU A 9 3.01 -8.25 -9.67
CA LEU A 9 2.03 -7.83 -8.70
C LEU A 9 1.10 -6.79 -9.32
N PRO A 10 -0.19 -6.78 -8.96
CA PRO A 10 -1.05 -5.65 -9.27
C PRO A 10 -0.48 -4.36 -8.67
N GLU A 11 -0.30 -3.34 -9.51
CA GLU A 11 0.22 -2.03 -9.13
C GLU A 11 -0.83 -0.94 -9.36
N ILE A 12 -0.86 0.02 -8.45
CA ILE A 12 -1.68 1.23 -8.54
C ILE A 12 -0.76 2.42 -8.30
N ASN A 13 -0.77 3.37 -9.24
CA ASN A 13 -0.10 4.65 -9.10
C ASN A 13 -1.15 5.70 -8.71
N LEU A 14 -0.92 6.40 -7.60
CA LEU A 14 -1.76 7.46 -7.08
C LEU A 14 -0.96 8.75 -7.06
N GLU A 15 -1.46 9.78 -7.74
CA GLU A 15 -0.83 11.09 -7.82
C GLU A 15 -1.85 12.15 -7.42
N THR A 16 -1.46 12.98 -6.47
CA THR A 16 -2.14 14.22 -6.07
C THR A 16 -1.22 15.40 -6.30
N ASP A 17 -1.73 16.63 -6.10
CA ASP A 17 -0.93 17.84 -6.24
C ASP A 17 0.29 17.89 -5.29
N ASP A 18 0.23 17.15 -4.18
CA ASP A 18 1.23 17.19 -3.12
C ASP A 18 2.07 15.89 -3.02
N ILE A 19 1.52 14.73 -3.44
CA ILE A 19 2.12 13.41 -3.18
C ILE A 19 1.92 12.47 -4.37
N ILE A 20 2.99 11.76 -4.73
CA ILE A 20 2.95 10.62 -5.67
C ILE A 20 3.27 9.35 -4.87
N MET A 21 2.47 8.30 -5.05
CA MET A 21 2.62 7.01 -4.38
C MET A 21 2.37 5.86 -5.37
N ASN A 22 3.28 4.88 -5.36
CA ASN A 22 3.14 3.66 -6.14
C ASN A 22 2.93 2.49 -5.16
N ILE A 23 1.81 1.78 -5.29
CA ILE A 23 1.42 0.70 -4.39
C ILE A 23 1.37 -0.60 -5.17
N ALA A 24 2.15 -1.60 -4.74
CA ALA A 24 2.08 -2.97 -5.24
C ALA A 24 1.40 -3.87 -4.21
N VAL A 25 0.36 -4.60 -4.61
CA VAL A 25 -0.43 -5.43 -3.68
C VAL A 25 -0.06 -6.90 -3.81
N LYS A 26 0.39 -7.50 -2.70
CA LYS A 26 0.72 -8.94 -2.63
C LYS A 26 -0.47 -9.84 -2.25
N LYS A 27 -1.50 -9.26 -1.62
CA LYS A 27 -2.67 -10.00 -1.11
C LYS A 27 -3.61 -10.36 -2.27
N ASP A 28 -4.08 -11.61 -2.29
CA ASP A 28 -5.08 -12.07 -3.25
C ASP A 28 -6.51 -11.85 -2.71
N TYR A 29 -7.13 -10.77 -3.17
CA TYR A 29 -8.52 -10.42 -2.84
C TYR A 29 -9.57 -11.23 -3.60
N SER A 30 -9.18 -12.04 -4.60
CA SER A 30 -10.14 -12.84 -5.37
C SER A 30 -10.85 -13.90 -4.52
N THR A 31 -10.24 -14.26 -3.38
CA THR A 31 -10.78 -15.18 -2.38
C THR A 31 -12.06 -14.68 -1.68
N ILE A 32 -12.33 -13.37 -1.71
CA ILE A 32 -13.56 -12.77 -1.15
C ILE A 32 -14.60 -12.72 -2.26
N GLU A 33 -15.68 -13.51 -2.15
CA GLU A 33 -16.72 -13.61 -3.19
C GLU A 33 -17.54 -12.32 -3.34
N ASP A 34 -17.87 -11.66 -2.23
CA ASP A 34 -18.65 -10.42 -2.23
C ASP A 34 -17.80 -9.21 -2.64
N LEU A 35 -18.25 -8.48 -3.66
CA LEU A 35 -17.52 -7.34 -4.21
C LEU A 35 -17.41 -6.19 -3.21
N ASP A 36 -18.44 -5.95 -2.41
CA ASP A 36 -18.47 -4.82 -1.48
C ASP A 36 -17.60 -5.12 -0.25
N GLU A 37 -17.58 -6.36 0.22
CA GLU A 37 -16.65 -6.84 1.24
C GLU A 37 -15.20 -6.78 0.74
N ARG A 38 -14.95 -7.20 -0.49
CA ARG A 38 -13.62 -7.12 -1.12
C ARG A 38 -13.09 -5.68 -1.17
N LYS A 39 -13.95 -4.72 -1.54
CA LYS A 39 -13.60 -3.30 -1.54
C LYS A 39 -13.31 -2.77 -0.13
N LYS A 40 -14.12 -3.18 0.86
CA LYS A 40 -13.91 -2.77 2.26
C LYS A 40 -12.58 -3.28 2.79
N GLU A 41 -12.27 -4.55 2.55
CA GLU A 41 -11.00 -5.17 2.93
C GLU A 41 -9.80 -4.45 2.32
N PHE A 42 -9.83 -4.18 1.00
CA PHE A 42 -8.77 -3.42 0.34
C PHE A 42 -8.56 -2.03 0.97
N ILE A 43 -9.65 -1.30 1.25
CA ILE A 43 -9.57 0.03 1.88
C ILE A 43 -9.03 -0.07 3.31
N ASN A 44 -9.40 -1.10 4.06
CA ASN A 44 -8.91 -1.32 5.43
C ASN A 44 -7.41 -1.61 5.43
N ASP A 45 -6.95 -2.50 4.54
CA ASP A 45 -5.53 -2.82 4.39
C ASP A 45 -4.72 -1.57 3.98
N LEU A 46 -5.25 -0.74 3.08
CA LEU A 46 -4.61 0.51 2.68
C LEU A 46 -4.47 1.50 3.86
N LYS A 47 -5.50 1.62 4.69
CA LYS A 47 -5.46 2.48 5.89
C LYS A 47 -4.44 1.97 6.90
N ALA A 48 -4.43 0.66 7.15
CA ALA A 48 -3.46 0.04 8.04
C ALA A 48 -2.03 0.28 7.54
N PHE A 49 -1.80 0.12 6.23
CA PHE A 49 -0.50 0.40 5.62
C PHE A 49 -0.07 1.86 5.82
N ILE A 50 -0.95 2.84 5.60
CA ILE A 50 -0.62 4.27 5.79
C ILE A 50 -0.34 4.58 7.27
N GLU A 51 -1.12 3.98 8.18
CA GLU A 51 -0.92 4.16 9.62
C GLU A 51 0.43 3.57 10.07
N GLU A 52 0.74 2.34 9.66
CA GLU A 52 2.04 1.72 9.90
C GLU A 52 3.17 2.55 9.29
N PHE A 53 3.03 2.98 8.03
CA PHE A 53 4.00 3.84 7.34
C PHE A 53 4.27 5.11 8.14
N SER A 54 3.23 5.82 8.61
CA SER A 54 3.39 7.06 9.37
C SER A 54 4.18 6.93 10.68
N GLN A 55 4.27 5.72 11.22
CA GLN A 55 5.00 5.41 12.45
C GLN A 55 6.38 4.79 12.19
N THR A 56 6.76 4.54 10.94
CA THR A 56 8.10 4.04 10.60
C THR A 56 9.18 5.05 10.95
N GLU A 57 10.36 4.57 11.32
CA GLU A 57 11.52 5.42 11.56
C GLU A 57 11.83 6.30 10.34
N GLU A 58 11.73 5.73 9.14
CA GLU A 58 11.95 6.44 7.87
C GLU A 58 10.98 7.61 7.68
N SER A 59 9.69 7.42 7.97
CA SER A 59 8.68 8.48 7.88
C SER A 59 8.87 9.55 8.95
N LEU A 60 9.20 9.14 10.18
CA LEU A 60 9.49 10.07 11.26
C LEU A 60 10.78 10.87 10.99
N GLU A 61 11.81 10.25 10.43
CA GLU A 61 13.04 10.90 10.02
C GLU A 61 12.82 11.87 8.86
N PHE A 62 12.01 11.49 7.87
CA PHE A 62 11.63 12.39 6.79
C PHE A 62 10.91 13.64 7.33
N MET A 63 9.99 13.48 8.30
CA MET A 63 9.28 14.61 8.89
C MET A 63 10.20 15.57 9.66
N LYS A 64 11.31 15.09 10.23
CA LYS A 64 12.31 15.97 10.89
C LYS A 64 12.93 17.00 9.96
N TYR A 65 12.88 16.80 8.64
CA TYR A 65 13.36 17.81 7.69
C TYR A 65 12.56 19.13 7.75
N TYR A 66 11.32 19.07 8.23
CA TYR A 66 10.40 20.19 8.30
C TYR A 66 10.18 20.75 9.72
N ASP A 67 10.86 20.19 10.73
CA ASP A 67 10.85 20.63 12.14
C ASP A 67 11.92 21.71 12.39
#